data_AF-A0A0N4W6S3-F1
#
_entry.id   AF-A0A0N4W6S3-F1
#
_cell.length_a   1.000
_cell.length_b   1.000
_cell.length_c   1.000
_cell.angle_alpha   90.00
_cell.angle_beta   90.00
_cell.angle_gamma   90.00
#
_symmetry.space_group_name_H-M   'P 1'
#
loop_
_entity.id
_entity.type
_entity.pdbx_description
1 polymer ?
#
loop_
_entity_poly.entity_id
_entity_poly.type
_entity_poly.pdbx_seq_one_letter_code
_entity_poly.pdbx_strand_id
1 'polypeptide(L)'
;LNPPHTNFGLNITHQGDFVGFASSCTSSVGVDLMRLDKKRAGKTADEYINTMAKSASPGELRMMRSQPTEAMKMTMFYRYWCLKEAVLKATGDGIIDDLSRINFQVDVNDRYRPGTFL
;
A
#
# COMPACT_ATOMS: atom_id res chain seq x y z
N LEU A 1 -33.02 6.66 -2.83
CA LEU A 1 -33.75 5.59 -2.12
C LEU A 1 -32.75 4.49 -1.83
N ASN A 2 -32.31 4.34 -0.57
CA ASN A 2 -31.48 3.20 -0.17
C ASN A 2 -32.43 2.08 0.27
N PRO A 3 -32.35 0.85 -0.29
CA PRO A 3 -33.15 -0.27 0.19
C PRO A 3 -32.83 -0.51 1.68
N PRO A 4 -33.84 -0.76 2.54
CA PRO A 4 -33.60 -1.05 3.95
C PRO A 4 -32.64 -2.25 4.10
N HIS A 5 -31.73 -2.16 5.06
CA HIS A 5 -30.65 -3.14 5.34
C HIS A 5 -29.50 -3.22 4.33
N THR A 6 -29.35 -2.25 3.42
CA THR A 6 -28.17 -2.18 2.54
C THR A 6 -27.03 -1.43 3.25
N ASN A 7 -25.94 -2.14 3.56
CA ASN A 7 -24.69 -1.48 3.94
C ASN A 7 -23.90 -1.14 2.67
N PHE A 8 -23.43 0.10 2.57
CA PHE A 8 -22.62 0.55 1.44
C PHE A 8 -21.33 1.17 1.98
N GLY A 9 -20.20 0.61 1.57
CA GLY A 9 -18.88 1.18 1.82
C GLY A 9 -18.36 1.85 0.57
N LEU A 10 -17.72 3.00 0.75
CA LEU A 10 -16.97 3.70 -0.28
C LEU A 10 -15.65 4.16 0.32
N ASN A 11 -14.56 3.91 -0.39
CA ASN A 11 -13.26 4.47 -0.05
C ASN A 11 -12.61 5.06 -1.29
N ILE A 12 -11.90 6.17 -1.11
CA ILE A 12 -11.28 6.94 -2.19
C ILE A 12 -9.80 7.10 -1.83
N THR A 13 -8.95 7.05 -2.85
CA THR A 13 -7.54 7.39 -2.76
C THR A 13 -7.15 8.24 -3.97
N HIS A 14 -6.12 9.06 -3.81
CA HIS A 14 -5.57 9.82 -4.92
C HIS A 14 -4.08 10.02 -4.70
N GLN A 15 -3.31 9.97 -5.79
CA GLN A 15 -1.90 10.31 -5.76
C GLN A 15 -1.42 10.64 -7.18
N GLY A 16 -0.66 11.73 -7.29
CA GLY A 16 -0.19 12.21 -8.58
C GLY A 16 -1.36 12.52 -9.50
N ASP A 17 -1.40 11.85 -10.65
CA ASP A 17 -2.36 12.11 -11.73
C ASP A 17 -3.59 11.20 -11.67
N PHE A 18 -3.71 10.36 -10.62
CA PHE A 18 -4.78 9.37 -10.48
C PHE A 18 -5.62 9.58 -9.23
N VAL A 19 -6.92 9.34 -9.41
CA VAL A 19 -7.91 9.14 -8.34
C VAL A 19 -8.48 7.74 -8.52
N GLY A 20 -8.49 6.96 -7.46
CA GLY A 20 -9.09 5.62 -7.41
C GLY A 20 -10.16 5.55 -6.34
N PHE A 21 -11.16 4.70 -6.54
CA PHE A 21 -12.15 4.41 -5.51
C PHE A 21 -12.52 2.93 -5.52
N ALA A 22 -12.98 2.44 -4.38
CA ALA A 22 -13.53 1.11 -4.22
C ALA A 22 -14.84 1.20 -3.46
N SER A 23 -15.83 0.39 -3.88
CA SER A 23 -17.12 0.29 -3.20
C SER A 23 -17.48 -1.17 -2.91
N SER A 24 -18.20 -1.41 -1.82
CA SER A 24 -18.64 -2.74 -1.40
C SER A 24 -20.05 -2.67 -0.80
N CYS A 25 -20.73 -3.82 -0.76
CA CYS A 25 -21.97 -4.02 0.02
C CYS A 25 -21.70 -4.19 1.53
N THR A 26 -20.50 -3.80 1.99
CA THR A 26 -20.06 -3.76 3.38
C THR A 26 -19.39 -2.41 3.63
N SER A 27 -19.40 -1.94 4.88
CA SER A 27 -18.70 -0.69 5.25
C SER A 27 -17.17 -0.85 5.29
N SER A 28 -16.67 -2.09 5.37
CA SER A 28 -15.24 -2.41 5.45
C SER A 28 -14.62 -2.50 4.06
N VAL A 29 -14.39 -1.36 3.43
CA VAL A 29 -13.67 -1.26 2.16
C VAL A 29 -12.60 -0.18 2.27
N GLY A 30 -11.40 -0.49 1.78
CA GLY A 30 -10.27 0.43 1.77
C GLY A 30 -9.47 0.23 0.50
N VAL A 31 -9.02 1.34 -0.08
CA VAL A 31 -8.18 1.35 -1.29
C VAL A 31 -7.06 2.36 -1.11
N ASP A 32 -5.89 2.00 -1.60
CA ASP A 32 -4.76 2.91 -1.67
C ASP A 32 -4.00 2.76 -2.98
N LEU A 33 -3.45 3.87 -3.48
CA LEU A 33 -2.62 3.89 -4.68
C LEU A 33 -1.50 4.90 -4.49
N MET A 34 -0.32 4.57 -5.03
CA MET A 34 0.85 5.43 -4.97
C MET A 34 1.62 5.37 -6.30
N ARG A 35 2.00 6.51 -6.85
CA ARG A 35 2.89 6.58 -8.02
C ARG A 35 4.31 6.21 -7.63
N LEU A 36 4.91 5.34 -8.45
CA LEU A 36 6.34 5.04 -8.40
C LEU A 36 7.16 6.25 -8.86
N ASP A 37 7.43 7.18 -7.95
CA ASP A 37 8.26 8.35 -8.27
C ASP A 37 9.74 7.96 -8.36
N LYS A 38 10.35 8.21 -9.53
CA LYS A 38 11.76 7.94 -9.85
C LYS A 38 12.70 9.03 -9.33
N LYS A 39 12.21 10.24 -9.03
CA LYS A 39 13.03 11.39 -8.66
C LYS A 39 12.82 11.74 -7.19
N ARG A 40 13.54 11.07 -6.32
CA ARG A 40 13.34 11.16 -4.86
C ARG A 40 14.47 11.89 -4.16
N ALA A 41 14.53 13.21 -4.37
CA ALA A 41 15.32 14.16 -3.58
C ALA A 41 16.76 13.72 -3.17
N GLY A 42 17.42 12.88 -3.98
CA GLY A 42 18.76 12.35 -3.70
C GLY A 42 18.85 11.20 -2.68
N LYS A 43 17.73 10.64 -2.20
CA LYS A 43 17.71 9.51 -1.26
C LYS A 43 17.69 8.14 -1.97
N THR A 44 18.40 7.18 -1.41
CA THR A 44 18.41 5.76 -1.78
C THR A 44 17.12 5.05 -1.34
N ALA A 45 16.83 3.91 -1.95
CA ALA A 45 15.71 3.07 -1.57
C ALA A 45 15.83 2.56 -0.12
N ASP A 46 17.03 2.21 0.31
CA ASP A 46 17.27 1.73 1.68
C ASP A 46 17.00 2.83 2.73
N GLU A 47 17.31 4.09 2.43
CA GLU A 47 16.93 5.22 3.29
C GLU A 47 15.42 5.36 3.43
N TYR A 48 14.65 5.18 2.35
CA TYR A 48 13.19 5.17 2.42
C TYR A 48 12.66 3.97 3.20
N ILE A 49 13.16 2.76 2.92
CA ILE A 49 12.76 1.55 3.65
C ILE A 49 12.99 1.73 5.16
N ASN A 50 14.08 2.40 5.55
CA ASN A 50 14.37 2.69 6.95
C ASN A 50 13.31 3.61 7.60
N THR A 51 12.70 4.53 6.86
CA THR A 51 11.62 5.38 7.41
C THR A 51 10.37 4.58 7.79
N MET A 52 10.12 3.45 7.13
CA MET A 52 9.00 2.54 7.41
C MET A 52 9.40 1.37 8.31
N ALA A 53 10.65 1.29 8.79
CA ALA A 53 11.15 0.11 9.50
C ALA A 53 10.36 -0.26 10.76
N LYS A 54 9.76 0.72 11.45
CA LYS A 54 8.89 0.47 12.61
C LYS A 54 7.48 -0.01 12.24
N SER A 55 7.03 0.30 11.03
CA SER A 55 5.68 -0.01 10.52
C SER A 55 5.65 -1.30 9.67
N ALA A 56 6.81 -1.92 9.43
CA ALA A 56 6.97 -3.12 8.63
C ALA A 56 7.45 -4.30 9.46
N SER A 57 7.00 -5.50 9.12
CA SER A 57 7.47 -6.73 9.75
C SER A 57 8.91 -7.04 9.31
N PRO A 58 9.67 -7.85 10.08
CA PRO A 58 10.99 -8.29 9.66
C PRO A 58 10.99 -9.03 8.31
N GLY A 59 9.90 -9.74 7.98
CA GLY A 59 9.75 -10.42 6.69
C GLY A 59 9.58 -9.44 5.53
N GLU A 60 8.74 -8.42 5.72
CA GLU A 60 8.51 -7.36 4.72
C GLU A 60 9.79 -6.57 4.47
N LEU A 61 10.54 -6.21 5.52
CA LEU A 61 11.83 -5.52 5.41
C LEU A 61 12.87 -6.35 4.66
N ARG A 62 12.96 -7.66 4.94
CA ARG A 62 13.83 -8.55 4.19
C ARG A 62 13.44 -8.60 2.71
N MET A 63 12.14 -8.70 2.42
CA MET A 63 11.63 -8.75 1.05
C MET A 63 11.91 -7.44 0.28
N MET A 64 11.74 -6.29 0.92
CA MET A 64 12.06 -5.00 0.31
C MET A 64 13.55 -4.88 0.01
N ARG A 65 14.42 -5.20 0.98
CA ARG A 65 15.88 -5.04 0.86
C ARG A 65 16.55 -6.05 -0.06
N SER A 66 15.96 -7.24 -0.23
CA SER A 66 16.51 -8.29 -1.09
C SER A 66 16.33 -8.03 -2.59
N GLN A 67 15.61 -6.97 -2.98
CA GLN A 67 15.38 -6.70 -4.39
C GLN A 67 16.66 -6.25 -5.11
N PRO A 68 16.90 -6.70 -6.36
CA PRO A 68 18.16 -6.46 -7.07
C PRO A 68 18.46 -5.00 -7.42
N THR A 69 17.45 -4.15 -7.53
CA THR A 69 17.61 -2.75 -7.97
C THR A 69 16.83 -1.80 -7.08
N GLU A 70 17.29 -0.56 -6.98
CA GLU A 70 16.61 0.50 -6.22
C GLU A 70 15.14 0.69 -6.66
N ALA A 71 14.87 0.59 -7.97
CA ALA A 71 13.52 0.68 -8.50
C ALA A 71 12.63 -0.48 -8.01
N MET A 72 13.16 -1.71 -7.97
CA MET A 72 12.43 -2.87 -7.46
C MET A 72 12.23 -2.80 -5.94
N LYS A 73 13.25 -2.37 -5.18
CA LYS A 73 13.12 -2.11 -3.74
C LYS A 73 12.00 -1.11 -3.46
N MET A 74 11.98 0.01 -4.19
CA MET A 74 10.94 1.03 -4.06
C MET A 74 9.57 0.53 -4.50
N THR A 75 9.49 -0.32 -5.52
CA THR A 75 8.23 -0.94 -5.94
C THR A 75 7.64 -1.79 -4.81
N MET A 76 8.48 -2.61 -4.15
CA MET A 76 8.05 -3.40 -2.99
C MET A 76 7.68 -2.52 -1.79
N PHE A 77 8.43 -1.45 -1.52
CA PHE A 77 8.09 -0.47 -0.50
C PHE A 77 6.69 0.10 -0.71
N TYR A 78 6.39 0.57 -1.93
CA TYR A 78 5.06 1.12 -2.25
C TYR A 78 3.96 0.09 -2.14
N ARG A 79 4.23 -1.15 -2.58
CA ARG A 79 3.26 -2.23 -2.46
C ARG A 79 2.88 -2.50 -1.01
N TYR A 80 3.85 -2.65 -0.12
CA TYR A 80 3.57 -2.87 1.31
C TYR A 80 2.90 -1.66 1.96
N TRP A 81 3.30 -0.45 1.59
CA TRP A 81 2.67 0.78 2.06
C TRP A 81 1.18 0.81 1.69
N CYS A 82 0.85 0.65 0.40
CA CYS A 82 -0.54 0.68 -0.07
C CYS A 82 -1.39 -0.43 0.56
N LEU A 83 -0.84 -1.64 0.73
CA LEU A 83 -1.56 -2.74 1.37
C LEU A 83 -1.91 -2.42 2.83
N LYS A 84 -0.97 -1.84 3.59
CA LYS A 84 -1.22 -1.45 4.99
C LYS A 84 -2.22 -0.29 5.08
N GLU A 85 -2.05 0.75 4.28
CA GLU A 85 -2.98 1.89 4.23
C GLU A 85 -4.38 1.47 3.80
N ALA A 86 -4.52 0.55 2.84
CA ALA A 86 -5.82 0.02 2.44
C ALA A 86 -6.53 -0.69 3.60
N VAL A 87 -5.80 -1.44 4.43
CA VAL A 87 -6.39 -2.05 5.64
C VAL A 87 -6.80 -0.98 6.65
N LEU A 88 -5.95 0.00 6.95
CA LEU A 88 -6.28 1.09 7.87
C LEU A 88 -7.50 1.89 7.41
N LYS A 89 -7.60 2.15 6.11
CA LYS A 89 -8.76 2.81 5.50
C LYS A 89 -10.03 1.97 5.59
N ALA A 90 -9.92 0.64 5.50
CA ALA A 90 -11.05 -0.27 5.62
C ALA A 90 -11.55 -0.40 7.08
N THR A 91 -10.66 -0.29 8.07
CA THR A 91 -11.03 -0.37 9.49
C THR A 91 -11.43 0.98 10.08
N GLY A 92 -10.94 2.08 9.52
CA GLY A 92 -11.18 3.44 10.03
C GLY A 92 -10.26 3.84 11.18
N ASP A 93 -9.22 3.05 11.46
CA ASP A 93 -8.32 3.29 12.62
C ASP A 93 -7.32 4.43 12.41
N GLY A 94 -7.18 4.95 11.18
CA GLY A 94 -6.15 5.95 10.84
C GLY A 94 -4.72 5.38 10.92
N ILE A 95 -3.70 6.24 10.88
CA ILE A 95 -2.30 5.79 11.04
C ILE A 95 -2.06 5.40 12.50
N ILE A 96 -1.98 4.09 12.76
CA ILE A 96 -1.68 3.53 14.08
C ILE A 96 -0.17 3.36 14.25
N ASP A 97 0.36 3.61 15.45
CA ASP A 97 1.79 3.51 15.76
C ASP A 97 2.39 2.10 15.54
N ASP A 98 1.57 1.03 15.56
CA ASP A 98 2.04 -0.36 15.45
C ASP A 98 1.49 -1.10 14.22
N LEU A 99 1.72 -0.53 13.04
CA LEU A 99 1.47 -1.17 11.74
C LEU A 99 2.27 -2.48 11.52
N SER A 100 3.25 -2.78 12.38
CA SER A 100 4.05 -4.00 12.31
C SER A 100 3.24 -5.27 12.59
N ARG A 101 2.08 -5.13 13.27
CA ARG A 101 1.15 -6.24 13.55
C ARG A 101 0.49 -6.81 12.29
N ILE A 102 0.36 -6.01 11.25
CA ILE A 102 -0.19 -6.44 9.96
C ILE A 102 0.98 -6.91 9.10
N ASN A 103 1.02 -8.19 8.75
CA ASN A 103 2.12 -8.78 8.00
C ASN A 103 1.63 -9.35 6.67
N PHE A 104 2.04 -8.73 5.57
CA PHE A 104 1.68 -9.17 4.22
C PHE A 104 2.68 -10.18 3.66
N GLN A 105 2.15 -11.26 3.08
CA GLN A 105 2.88 -12.17 2.21
C GLN A 105 2.47 -11.88 0.77
N VAL A 106 3.40 -11.36 -0.02
CA VAL A 106 3.17 -10.99 -1.43
C VAL A 106 3.88 -11.99 -2.34
N ASP A 107 3.18 -12.42 -3.39
CA ASP A 107 3.77 -13.27 -4.41
C ASP A 107 4.79 -12.47 -5.23
N VAL A 108 6.04 -12.92 -5.25
CA VAL A 108 7.15 -12.30 -5.98
C VAL A 108 7.06 -12.51 -7.50
N ASN A 109 6.17 -13.39 -7.95
CA ASN A 109 5.85 -13.58 -9.36
C ASN A 109 4.85 -12.52 -9.86
N ASP A 110 4.07 -11.96 -8.94
CA ASP A 110 3.12 -10.89 -9.21
C ASP A 110 3.83 -9.53 -9.25
N ARG A 111 4.71 -9.38 -10.26
CA ARG A 111 5.52 -8.17 -10.42
C ARG A 111 4.79 -7.14 -11.24
N TYR A 112 4.93 -5.87 -10.82
CA TYR A 112 4.45 -4.75 -11.61
C TYR A 112 5.09 -4.80 -13.00
N ARG A 113 4.24 -4.77 -14.03
CA ARG A 113 4.65 -4.58 -15.42
C ARG A 113 4.06 -3.24 -15.89
N PRO A 114 4.79 -2.48 -16.73
CA PRO A 114 4.21 -1.30 -17.36
C PRO A 114 2.87 -1.67 -18.05
N GLY A 115 1.80 -0.94 -17.72
CA GLY A 115 0.45 -1.20 -18.24
C GLY A 115 -0.41 -2.17 -17.43
N THR A 116 0.09 -2.72 -16.32
CA THR A 116 -0.71 -3.55 -15.39
C THR A 116 -0.96 -2.81 -14.08
N PHE A 117 -2.16 -3.00 -13.51
CA PHE A 117 -2.49 -2.57 -12.15
C PHE A 117 -2.30 -3.75 -11.20
N LEU A 118 -1.67 -3.51 -10.06
CA LEU A 118 -1.51 -4.45 -8.95
C LEU A 118 -2.13 -3.86 -7.70
#